data_AF-A0AAN0SRV8-F1
#
_entry.id   AF-A0AAN0SRV8-F1
#
_cell.length_a   1.000
_cell.length_b   1.000
_cell.length_c   1.000
_cell.angle_alpha   90.00
_cell.angle_beta   90.00
_cell.angle_gamma   90.00
#
_symmetry.space_group_name_H-M   'P 1'
#
loop_
_entity.id
_entity.type
_entity.pdbx_description
1 polymer ?
#
loop_
_entity_poly.entity_id
_entity_poly.type
_entity_poly.pdbx_seq_one_letter_code
_entity_poly.pdbx_strand_id
1 'polypeptide(L)'
;MYTNKTVKGTDTSFYPMGVNKKEAIIPCTQIANNYSSEQIVKNNEADATFFRNLEQHGIKLNQKQIEAVRSVEGPVITIAGAGSGKTSVLTSRVAYMMTEKQIHPGNIMLLTFTKKAAEEMKERISSLPGLSETAVRQLLAGTFHSIFLRVLRNQGINEKILSNEKYKQIIIKKILKELGLSASYEPETIISMIGYFKNHMILPNDLPNKTPIDKEIRDIYSMYEQFKKKEHLIDFDDILVIMYELLTTNMKLKSLIQNKIKYVLIDEFQVRP
;
A
#
# COMPACT_ATOMS: atom_id res chain seq x y z
N MET A 1 16.55 25.98 -15.49
CA MET A 1 17.73 26.81 -15.18
C MET A 1 17.51 27.40 -13.80
N TYR A 2 18.40 27.14 -12.84
CA TYR A 2 18.29 27.64 -11.47
C TYR A 2 18.77 29.08 -11.40
N THR A 3 17.96 29.98 -10.87
CA THR A 3 18.40 31.31 -10.43
C THR A 3 18.31 31.36 -8.90
N ASN A 4 19.46 31.42 -8.25
CA ASN A 4 19.59 31.67 -6.82
C ASN A 4 19.06 33.07 -6.49
N LYS A 5 17.92 33.16 -5.81
CA LYS A 5 17.55 34.36 -5.04
C LYS A 5 17.55 34.00 -3.55
N THR A 6 18.56 34.49 -2.86
CA THR A 6 18.60 34.56 -1.39
C THR A 6 17.47 35.46 -0.90
N VAL A 7 16.46 34.87 -0.26
CA VAL A 7 15.45 35.61 0.51
C VAL A 7 16.02 35.85 1.90
N LYS A 8 16.35 37.10 2.22
CA LYS A 8 16.62 37.54 3.60
C LYS A 8 15.28 37.70 4.31
N GLY A 9 14.94 36.76 5.20
CA GLY A 9 13.76 36.81 6.06
C GLY A 9 14.07 36.18 7.42
N THR A 10 13.88 37.00 8.46
CA THR A 10 13.94 36.76 9.92
C THR A 10 14.10 35.31 10.41
N ASP A 11 15.18 35.08 11.18
CA ASP A 11 15.64 33.83 11.82
C ASP A 11 14.61 33.19 12.78
N THR A 12 13.68 32.38 12.26
CA THR A 12 12.87 31.45 13.08
C THR A 12 12.82 30.03 12.52
N SER A 13 13.89 29.58 11.86
CA SER A 13 13.99 28.20 11.37
C SER A 13 14.49 27.24 12.46
N PHE A 14 13.68 26.25 12.80
CA PHE A 14 14.05 25.16 13.71
C PHE A 14 14.94 24.15 12.96
N TYR A 15 16.14 23.88 13.44
CA TYR A 15 17.06 22.89 12.86
C TYR A 15 17.16 21.67 13.77
N PRO A 16 17.15 20.44 13.23
CA PRO A 16 17.45 19.23 14.01
C PRO A 16 18.84 19.29 14.65
N MET A 17 19.02 18.66 15.82
CA MET A 17 20.33 18.55 16.47
C MET A 17 21.35 17.90 15.52
N GLY A 18 22.53 18.52 15.38
CA GLY A 18 23.64 18.03 14.54
C GLY A 18 23.82 18.73 13.19
N VAL A 19 22.92 19.64 12.82
CA VAL A 19 23.00 20.38 11.55
C VAL A 19 23.82 21.68 11.72
N ASN A 20 24.93 21.81 10.98
CA ASN A 20 25.75 23.03 10.96
C ASN A 20 24.97 24.18 10.29
N LYS A 21 24.53 25.17 11.06
CA LYS A 21 23.72 26.31 10.59
C LYS A 21 24.34 27.08 9.41
N LYS A 22 25.66 27.05 9.24
CA LYS A 22 26.35 27.75 8.13
C LYS A 22 26.35 26.97 6.81
N GLU A 23 26.08 25.67 6.85
CA GLU A 23 26.18 24.75 5.69
C GLU A 23 24.87 23.98 5.43
N ALA A 24 23.86 24.20 6.26
CA ALA A 24 22.56 23.54 6.15
C ALA A 24 21.80 24.02 4.92
N ILE A 25 21.84 23.25 3.83
CA ILE A 25 20.87 23.38 2.75
C ILE A 25 19.56 22.81 3.28
N ILE A 26 18.63 23.67 3.69
CA ILE A 26 17.25 23.25 3.95
C ILE A 26 16.69 22.79 2.59
N PRO A 27 16.27 21.52 2.43
CA PRO A 27 15.60 21.09 1.21
C PRO A 27 14.23 21.79 1.14
N CYS A 28 14.20 22.92 0.46
CA CYS A 28 12.95 23.61 0.12
C CYS A 28 12.37 22.96 -1.13
N THR A 29 11.18 22.38 -1.01
CA THR A 29 10.36 22.02 -2.18
C THR A 29 10.05 23.30 -2.95
N GLN A 30 10.39 23.33 -4.24
CA GLN A 30 9.95 24.43 -5.11
C GLN A 30 8.42 24.45 -5.10
N ILE A 31 7.84 25.59 -4.73
CA ILE A 31 6.40 25.81 -4.87
C ILE A 31 6.09 25.63 -6.35
N ALA A 32 5.22 24.67 -6.68
CA ALA A 32 4.79 24.47 -8.05
C ALA A 32 4.14 25.77 -8.56
N ASN A 33 4.48 26.21 -9.76
CA ASN A 33 3.84 27.38 -10.37
C ASN A 33 2.31 27.19 -10.39
N ASN A 34 1.55 28.25 -10.12
CA ASN A 34 0.08 28.25 -10.06
C ASN A 34 -0.62 28.05 -11.44
N TYR A 35 0.11 27.56 -12.44
CA TYR A 35 -0.49 27.29 -13.76
C TYR A 35 -1.38 26.07 -13.68
N SER A 36 -2.59 26.19 -14.23
CA SER A 36 -3.53 25.07 -14.32
C SER A 36 -3.32 24.27 -15.61
N SER A 37 -4.04 23.16 -15.72
CA SER A 37 -3.92 22.27 -16.88
C SER A 37 -4.33 22.97 -18.19
N GLU A 38 -5.23 23.95 -18.12
CA GLU A 38 -5.58 24.86 -19.22
C GLU A 38 -4.40 25.63 -19.80
N GLN A 39 -3.50 26.08 -18.93
CA GLN A 39 -2.35 26.90 -19.32
C GLN A 39 -1.15 26.04 -19.71
N ILE A 40 -1.12 24.79 -19.22
CA ILE A 40 0.00 23.87 -19.40
C ILE A 40 -0.17 22.98 -20.63
N VAL A 41 -1.35 22.37 -20.79
CA VAL A 41 -1.63 21.42 -21.88
C VAL A 41 -2.09 22.21 -23.10
N LYS A 42 -1.37 22.11 -24.22
CA LYS A 42 -1.72 22.82 -25.46
C LYS A 42 -2.97 22.21 -26.09
N ASN A 43 -3.80 23.03 -26.73
CA ASN A 43 -5.06 22.60 -27.35
C ASN A 43 -4.88 21.56 -28.48
N ASN A 44 -3.69 21.42 -29.04
CA ASN A 44 -3.38 20.43 -30.07
C ASN A 44 -2.88 19.09 -29.49
N GLU A 45 -2.72 18.96 -28.18
CA GLU A 45 -2.37 17.69 -27.54
C GLU A 45 -3.60 16.75 -27.53
N ALA A 46 -3.38 15.47 -27.79
CA ALA A 46 -4.45 14.48 -27.94
C ALA A 46 -5.34 14.32 -26.69
N ASP A 47 -4.75 14.53 -25.51
CA ASP A 47 -5.43 14.43 -24.22
C ASP A 47 -5.81 15.81 -23.63
N ALA A 48 -5.78 16.88 -24.43
CA ALA A 48 -6.15 18.21 -23.98
C ALA A 48 -7.57 18.23 -23.39
N THR A 49 -8.54 17.63 -24.10
CA THR A 49 -9.93 17.52 -23.67
C THR A 49 -10.08 16.85 -22.31
N PHE A 50 -9.32 15.79 -22.05
CA PHE A 50 -9.32 15.10 -20.76
C PHE A 50 -8.95 16.04 -19.62
N PHE A 51 -7.86 16.79 -19.76
CA PHE A 51 -7.42 17.72 -18.73
C PHE A 51 -8.37 18.92 -18.55
N ARG A 52 -8.96 19.43 -19.64
CA ARG A 52 -10.04 20.44 -19.54
C ARG A 52 -11.22 19.94 -18.73
N ASN A 53 -11.67 18.71 -19.00
CA ASN A 53 -12.78 18.10 -18.28
C ASN A 53 -12.47 17.93 -16.79
N LEU A 54 -11.24 17.49 -16.44
CA LEU A 54 -10.82 17.42 -15.04
C LEU A 54 -10.86 18.78 -14.34
N GLU A 55 -10.37 19.83 -15.01
CA GLU A 55 -10.34 21.19 -14.46
C GLU A 55 -11.75 21.76 -14.25
N GLN A 56 -12.67 21.52 -15.19
CA GLN A 56 -14.09 21.85 -15.05
C GLN A 56 -14.76 21.12 -13.86
N HIS A 57 -14.26 19.94 -13.51
CA HIS A 57 -14.70 19.17 -12.33
C HIS A 57 -13.92 19.54 -11.06
N GLY A 58 -13.19 20.65 -11.06
CA GLY A 58 -12.48 21.19 -9.90
C GLY A 58 -11.11 20.54 -9.63
N ILE A 59 -10.62 19.67 -10.51
CA ILE A 59 -9.30 19.03 -10.36
C ILE A 59 -8.27 19.82 -11.19
N LYS A 60 -7.57 20.72 -10.52
CA LYS A 60 -6.46 21.49 -11.10
C LYS A 60 -5.15 20.76 -10.85
N LEU A 61 -4.48 20.37 -11.93
CA LEU A 61 -3.19 19.68 -11.87
C LEU A 61 -2.07 20.62 -12.35
N ASN A 62 -0.98 20.66 -11.60
CA ASN A 62 0.25 21.32 -12.05
C ASN A 62 1.04 20.43 -13.02
N GLN A 63 2.12 20.97 -13.58
CA GLN A 63 2.96 20.27 -14.57
C GLN A 63 3.42 18.88 -14.11
N LYS A 64 3.90 18.76 -12.86
CA LYS A 64 4.41 17.48 -12.32
C LYS A 64 3.30 16.47 -12.08
N GLN A 65 2.13 16.95 -11.69
CA GLN A 65 0.95 16.10 -11.53
C GLN A 65 0.43 15.60 -12.89
N ILE A 66 0.44 16.45 -13.93
CA ILE A 66 0.11 16.06 -15.31
C ILE A 66 1.11 15.02 -15.83
N GLU A 67 2.41 15.24 -15.62
CA GLU A 67 3.46 14.26 -15.95
C GLU A 67 3.20 12.91 -15.26
N ALA A 68 2.83 12.93 -13.97
CA ALA A 68 2.51 11.72 -13.22
C ALA A 68 1.24 11.01 -13.74
N VAL A 69 0.21 11.76 -14.15
CA VAL A 69 -1.02 11.21 -14.76
C VAL A 69 -0.72 10.58 -16.12
N ARG A 70 0.11 11.22 -16.96
CA ARG A 70 0.49 10.72 -18.29
C ARG A 70 1.43 9.52 -18.26
N SER A 71 2.21 9.38 -17.19
CA SER A 71 3.18 8.29 -17.04
C SER A 71 2.46 6.98 -16.75
N VAL A 72 2.09 6.23 -17.80
CA VAL A 72 1.35 4.96 -17.65
C VAL A 72 2.28 3.75 -17.65
N GLU A 73 3.30 3.77 -18.49
CA GLU A 73 4.26 2.67 -18.62
C GLU A 73 5.40 2.75 -17.61
N GLY A 74 5.88 1.58 -17.19
CA GLY A 74 7.04 1.43 -16.32
C GLY A 74 6.80 1.84 -14.85
N PRO A 75 7.83 1.69 -14.01
CA PRO A 75 7.76 2.04 -12.60
C PRO A 75 7.75 3.55 -12.41
N VAL A 76 6.78 4.05 -11.62
CA VAL A 76 6.65 5.49 -11.30
C VAL A 76 6.46 5.64 -9.80
N ILE A 77 7.27 6.50 -9.19
CA ILE A 77 7.12 6.90 -7.79
C ILE A 77 6.79 8.39 -7.72
N THR A 78 5.70 8.73 -7.03
CA THR A 78 5.28 10.11 -6.78
C THR A 78 5.51 10.46 -5.33
N ILE A 79 6.54 11.27 -5.06
CA ILE A 79 6.82 11.78 -3.72
C ILE A 79 6.08 13.09 -3.54
N ALA A 80 5.19 13.17 -2.55
CA ALA A 80 4.42 14.38 -2.31
C ALA A 80 4.10 14.56 -0.83
N GLY A 81 4.06 15.82 -0.36
CA GLY A 81 3.72 16.18 1.02
C GLY A 81 2.23 16.01 1.34
N ALA A 82 1.82 16.25 2.58
CA ALA A 82 0.40 16.35 2.93
C ALA A 82 -0.26 17.49 2.12
N GLY A 83 -1.53 17.31 1.72
CA GLY A 83 -2.28 18.33 0.97
C GLY A 83 -1.84 18.58 -0.48
N SER A 84 -0.84 17.85 -0.99
CA SER A 84 -0.28 18.03 -2.35
C SER A 84 -1.12 17.43 -3.49
N GLY A 85 -2.34 16.97 -3.20
CA GLY A 85 -3.24 16.39 -4.21
C GLY A 85 -2.89 14.96 -4.63
N LYS A 86 -2.17 14.17 -3.80
CA LYS A 86 -1.81 12.76 -4.09
C LYS A 86 -2.98 11.93 -4.58
N THR A 87 -4.09 11.96 -3.84
CA THR A 87 -5.29 11.21 -4.19
C THR A 87 -5.84 11.68 -5.54
N SER A 88 -5.90 12.99 -5.79
CA SER A 88 -6.37 13.54 -7.08
C SER A 88 -5.52 13.07 -8.24
N VAL A 89 -4.18 13.06 -8.09
CA VAL A 89 -3.26 12.52 -9.12
C VAL A 89 -3.55 11.05 -9.36
N LEU A 90 -3.71 10.25 -8.31
CA LEU A 90 -3.93 8.82 -8.42
C LEU A 90 -5.26 8.50 -9.11
N THR A 91 -6.36 9.18 -8.71
CA THR A 91 -7.68 8.99 -9.32
C THR A 91 -7.71 9.49 -10.77
N SER A 92 -7.08 10.64 -11.05
CA SER A 92 -6.94 11.16 -12.41
C SER A 92 -6.10 10.25 -13.29
N ARG A 93 -5.06 9.61 -12.74
CA ARG A 93 -4.24 8.63 -13.48
C ARG A 93 -5.05 7.39 -13.85
N VAL A 94 -5.85 6.85 -12.94
CA VAL A 94 -6.75 5.72 -13.26
C VAL A 94 -7.74 6.11 -14.35
N ALA A 95 -8.34 7.30 -14.26
CA ALA A 95 -9.24 7.79 -15.31
C ALA A 95 -8.54 7.94 -16.65
N TYR A 96 -7.35 8.56 -16.67
CA TYR A 96 -6.54 8.72 -17.88
C TYR A 96 -6.21 7.37 -18.54
N MET A 97 -5.86 6.36 -17.73
CA MET A 97 -5.60 5.01 -18.24
C MET A 97 -6.84 4.39 -18.89
N MET A 98 -8.02 4.57 -18.29
CA MET A 98 -9.27 4.01 -18.80
C MET A 98 -9.78 4.76 -20.04
N THR A 99 -9.75 6.10 -20.05
CA THR A 99 -10.36 6.92 -21.12
C THR A 99 -9.38 7.23 -22.26
N GLU A 100 -8.17 7.67 -21.95
CA GLU A 100 -7.20 8.11 -22.97
C GLU A 100 -6.35 6.95 -23.50
N LYS A 101 -6.03 5.98 -22.63
CA LYS A 101 -5.26 4.78 -23.01
C LYS A 101 -6.10 3.55 -23.28
N GLN A 102 -7.42 3.62 -23.08
CA GLN A 102 -8.36 2.52 -23.35
C GLN A 102 -7.96 1.22 -22.63
N ILE A 103 -7.35 1.34 -21.45
CA ILE A 103 -6.94 0.20 -20.63
C ILE A 103 -8.18 -0.39 -19.96
N HIS A 104 -8.38 -1.69 -20.14
CA HIS A 104 -9.48 -2.40 -19.51
C HIS A 104 -9.40 -2.29 -17.97
N PRO A 105 -10.46 -1.88 -17.25
CA PRO A 105 -10.39 -1.62 -15.80
C PRO A 105 -9.99 -2.85 -14.98
N GLY A 106 -10.39 -4.04 -15.43
CA GLY A 106 -10.00 -5.32 -14.83
C GLY A 106 -8.51 -5.63 -14.87
N ASN A 107 -7.71 -4.85 -15.62
CA ASN A 107 -6.26 -4.97 -15.67
C ASN A 107 -5.54 -4.02 -14.69
N ILE A 108 -6.30 -3.18 -13.98
CA ILE A 108 -5.79 -2.17 -13.05
C ILE A 108 -6.10 -2.62 -11.62
N MET A 109 -5.07 -2.69 -10.78
CA MET A 109 -5.19 -2.93 -9.34
C MET A 109 -4.83 -1.68 -8.57
N LEU A 110 -5.74 -1.22 -7.71
CA LEU A 110 -5.58 -0.03 -6.87
C LEU A 110 -5.57 -0.45 -5.39
N LEU A 111 -4.40 -0.34 -4.76
CA LEU A 111 -4.15 -0.78 -3.40
C LEU A 111 -4.19 0.40 -2.43
N THR A 112 -4.88 0.22 -1.31
CA THR A 112 -4.97 1.18 -0.20
C THR A 112 -4.67 0.54 1.13
N PHE A 113 -4.42 1.37 2.15
CA PHE A 113 -4.26 0.91 3.53
C PHE A 113 -5.58 0.47 4.16
N THR A 114 -6.68 1.20 3.90
CA THR A 114 -7.99 0.91 4.49
C THR A 114 -9.05 0.61 3.44
N LYS A 115 -10.03 -0.24 3.81
CA LYS A 115 -11.20 -0.51 2.95
C LYS A 115 -11.96 0.78 2.62
N LYS A 116 -12.11 1.67 3.60
CA LYS A 116 -12.77 2.95 3.43
C LYS A 116 -12.08 3.80 2.35
N ALA A 117 -10.74 3.91 2.40
CA ALA A 117 -9.98 4.65 1.39
C ALA A 117 -10.12 4.03 -0.02
N ALA A 118 -10.20 2.70 -0.13
CA ALA A 118 -10.43 2.06 -1.43
C ALA A 118 -11.80 2.42 -2.01
N GLU A 119 -12.85 2.40 -1.19
CA GLU A 119 -14.20 2.75 -1.63
C GLU A 119 -14.32 4.25 -1.94
N GLU A 120 -13.77 5.12 -1.10
CA GLU A 120 -13.69 6.57 -1.38
C GLU A 120 -12.96 6.84 -2.71
N MET A 121 -11.88 6.10 -3.02
CA MET A 121 -11.20 6.24 -4.30
C MET A 121 -12.04 5.75 -5.49
N LYS A 122 -12.77 4.63 -5.35
CA LYS A 122 -13.71 4.20 -6.40
C LYS A 122 -14.81 5.21 -6.65
N GLU A 123 -15.38 5.79 -5.59
CA GLU A 123 -16.41 6.84 -5.70
C GLU A 123 -15.85 8.07 -6.43
N ARG A 124 -14.66 8.53 -6.03
CA ARG A 124 -13.98 9.64 -6.72
C ARG A 124 -13.74 9.34 -8.19
N ILE A 125 -13.19 8.16 -8.52
CA ILE A 125 -12.97 7.75 -9.91
C ILE A 125 -14.30 7.70 -10.67
N SER A 126 -15.36 7.16 -10.08
CA SER A 126 -16.69 7.07 -10.72
C SER A 126 -17.32 8.42 -11.01
N SER A 127 -16.96 9.45 -10.24
CA SER A 127 -17.40 10.83 -10.47
C SER A 127 -16.62 11.56 -11.58
N LEU A 128 -15.54 10.97 -12.10
CA LEU A 128 -14.72 11.61 -13.14
C LEU A 128 -15.36 11.48 -14.53
N PRO A 129 -15.14 12.49 -15.41
CA PRO A 129 -15.70 12.50 -16.77
C PRO A 129 -15.30 11.29 -17.60
N GLY A 130 -16.25 10.76 -18.36
CA GLY A 130 -16.01 9.62 -19.28
C GLY A 130 -15.95 8.26 -18.58
N LEU A 131 -16.19 8.20 -17.27
CA LEU A 131 -16.23 6.94 -16.53
C LEU A 131 -17.66 6.59 -16.12
N SER A 132 -18.01 5.31 -16.28
CA SER A 132 -19.25 4.76 -15.78
C SER A 132 -18.99 3.99 -14.48
N GLU A 133 -20.01 3.96 -13.61
CA GLU A 133 -19.96 3.13 -12.39
C GLU A 133 -19.70 1.65 -12.72
N THR A 134 -20.23 1.17 -13.86
CA THR A 134 -20.02 -0.21 -14.34
C THR A 134 -18.56 -0.49 -14.71
N ALA A 135 -17.84 0.49 -15.26
CA ALA A 135 -16.41 0.36 -15.55
C ALA A 135 -15.58 0.37 -14.26
N VAL A 136 -15.91 1.26 -13.31
CA VAL A 136 -15.18 1.38 -12.05
C VAL A 136 -15.38 0.16 -11.14
N ARG A 137 -16.56 -0.46 -11.16
CA ARG A 137 -16.82 -1.73 -10.43
C ARG A 137 -15.93 -2.88 -10.88
N GLN A 138 -15.38 -2.83 -12.09
CA GLN A 138 -14.46 -3.85 -12.60
C GLN A 138 -13.00 -3.63 -12.14
N LEU A 139 -12.69 -2.45 -11.60
CA LEU A 139 -11.39 -2.14 -11.01
C LEU A 139 -11.12 -3.05 -9.81
N LEU A 140 -9.93 -3.63 -9.73
CA LEU A 140 -9.50 -4.35 -8.54
C LEU A 140 -8.99 -3.36 -7.49
N ALA A 141 -9.90 -2.67 -6.81
CA ALA A 141 -9.59 -1.73 -5.74
C ALA A 141 -9.87 -2.33 -4.35
N GLY A 142 -8.89 -2.22 -3.43
CA GLY A 142 -9.01 -2.75 -2.08
C GLY A 142 -7.70 -2.70 -1.28
N THR A 143 -7.71 -3.28 -0.09
CA THR A 143 -6.48 -3.53 0.67
C THR A 143 -5.82 -4.83 0.22
N PHE A 144 -4.52 -4.98 0.49
CA PHE A 144 -3.77 -6.23 0.28
C PHE A 144 -4.53 -7.44 0.82
N HIS A 145 -4.91 -7.39 2.11
CA HIS A 145 -5.66 -8.45 2.77
C HIS A 145 -6.97 -8.79 2.04
N SER A 146 -7.76 -7.79 1.64
CA SER A 146 -9.04 -8.05 0.98
C SER A 146 -8.89 -8.69 -0.40
N ILE A 147 -7.89 -8.25 -1.17
CA ILE A 147 -7.62 -8.77 -2.51
C ILE A 147 -7.02 -10.17 -2.41
N PHE A 148 -6.03 -10.37 -1.54
CA PHE A 148 -5.36 -11.66 -1.38
C PHE A 148 -6.31 -12.71 -0.82
N LEU A 149 -7.10 -12.37 0.19
CA LEU A 149 -8.11 -13.29 0.71
C LEU A 149 -9.09 -13.74 -0.39
N ARG A 150 -9.51 -12.85 -1.28
CA ARG A 150 -10.36 -13.23 -2.43
C ARG A 150 -9.66 -14.22 -3.35
N VAL A 151 -8.37 -14.05 -3.60
CA VAL A 151 -7.56 -15.00 -4.39
C VAL A 151 -7.45 -16.34 -3.67
N LEU A 152 -7.09 -16.34 -2.38
CA LEU A 152 -6.94 -17.55 -1.58
C LEU A 152 -8.25 -18.37 -1.53
N ARG A 153 -9.39 -17.71 -1.30
CA ARG A 153 -10.72 -18.35 -1.32
C ARG A 153 -11.02 -19.01 -2.66
N ASN A 154 -10.69 -18.36 -3.78
CA ASN A 154 -10.84 -18.94 -5.12
C ASN A 154 -9.90 -20.13 -5.37
N GLN A 155 -8.85 -20.30 -4.57
CA GLN A 155 -7.94 -21.44 -4.61
C GLN A 155 -8.30 -22.53 -3.59
N GLY A 156 -9.44 -22.40 -2.90
CA GLY A 156 -9.96 -23.40 -1.96
C GLY A 156 -9.48 -23.23 -0.52
N ILE A 157 -8.66 -22.21 -0.23
CA ILE A 157 -8.17 -21.88 1.12
C ILE A 157 -9.31 -21.14 1.84
N ASN A 158 -10.07 -21.88 2.64
CA ASN A 158 -11.35 -21.46 3.25
C ASN A 158 -11.30 -21.35 4.79
N GLU A 159 -10.11 -21.42 5.39
CA GLU A 159 -9.83 -21.33 6.82
C GLU A 159 -10.41 -20.06 7.44
N LYS A 160 -10.93 -20.16 8.66
CA LYS A 160 -11.57 -19.03 9.34
C LYS A 160 -10.52 -18.02 9.82
N ILE A 161 -10.83 -16.73 9.64
CA ILE A 161 -9.92 -15.67 10.07
C ILE A 161 -10.00 -15.48 11.59
N LEU A 162 -8.86 -15.66 12.26
CA LEU A 162 -8.62 -15.34 13.65
C LEU A 162 -8.35 -13.84 13.80
N SER A 163 -9.42 -13.05 13.79
CA SER A 163 -9.36 -11.58 13.90
C SER A 163 -9.47 -11.04 15.33
N ASN A 164 -9.89 -11.86 16.28
CA ASN A 164 -10.13 -11.42 17.66
C ASN A 164 -8.83 -11.45 18.49
N GLU A 165 -8.32 -10.28 18.84
CA GLU A 165 -7.08 -10.12 19.61
C GLU A 165 -7.13 -10.77 21.00
N LYS A 166 -8.25 -10.66 21.72
CA LYS A 166 -8.41 -11.34 23.03
C LYS A 166 -8.34 -12.86 22.87
N TYR A 167 -8.89 -13.39 21.78
CA TYR A 167 -8.82 -14.82 21.53
C TYR A 167 -7.40 -15.27 21.17
N LYS A 168 -6.64 -14.49 20.39
CA LYS A 168 -5.21 -14.72 20.18
C LYS A 168 -4.43 -14.76 21.51
N GLN A 169 -4.68 -13.79 22.41
CA GLN A 169 -4.04 -13.75 23.73
C GLN A 169 -4.36 -15.01 24.55
N ILE A 170 -5.61 -15.48 24.53
CA ILE A 170 -5.99 -16.73 25.22
C ILE A 170 -5.21 -17.93 24.66
N ILE A 171 -5.03 -18.02 23.34
CA ILE A 171 -4.27 -19.10 22.70
C ILE A 171 -2.80 -19.04 23.14
N ILE A 172 -2.17 -17.88 23.04
CA ILE A 172 -0.77 -17.69 23.46
C ILE A 172 -0.59 -17.98 24.95
N LYS A 173 -1.50 -17.52 25.81
CA LYS A 173 -1.45 -17.81 27.25
C LYS A 173 -1.51 -19.31 27.55
N LYS A 174 -2.28 -20.09 26.78
CA LYS A 174 -2.29 -21.56 26.90
C LYS A 174 -0.95 -22.17 26.49
N ILE A 175 -0.37 -21.73 25.37
CA ILE A 175 0.94 -22.19 24.89
C ILE A 175 2.04 -21.87 25.91
N LEU A 176 2.07 -20.64 26.44
CA LEU A 176 3.04 -20.24 27.47
C LEU A 176 2.89 -21.06 28.76
N LYS A 177 1.67 -21.46 29.12
CA LYS A 177 1.45 -22.35 30.27
C LYS A 177 1.99 -23.76 30.02
N GLU A 178 1.77 -24.29 28.82
CA GLU A 178 2.25 -25.62 28.42
C GLU A 178 3.79 -25.69 28.39
N LEU A 179 4.45 -24.61 27.97
CA LEU A 179 5.91 -24.51 27.94
C LEU A 179 6.54 -24.10 29.29
N GLY A 180 5.74 -23.80 30.32
CA GLY A 180 6.26 -23.32 31.61
C GLY A 180 6.80 -21.87 31.58
N LEU A 181 6.41 -21.07 30.59
CA LEU A 181 6.92 -19.72 30.31
C LEU A 181 5.93 -18.60 30.67
N SER A 182 4.91 -18.91 31.48
CA SER A 182 3.83 -17.96 31.80
C SER A 182 4.28 -16.70 32.55
N ALA A 183 5.42 -16.78 33.25
CA ALA A 183 6.01 -15.65 33.97
C ALA A 183 7.11 -14.93 33.16
N SER A 184 7.50 -15.49 32.01
CA SER A 184 8.62 -14.99 31.19
C SER A 184 8.17 -14.04 30.09
N TYR A 185 6.96 -14.23 29.56
CA TYR A 185 6.47 -13.48 28.40
C TYR A 185 5.01 -13.05 28.57
N GLU A 186 4.73 -11.83 28.14
CA GLU A 186 3.36 -11.34 27.99
C GLU A 186 2.77 -11.74 26.63
N PRO A 187 1.53 -12.26 26.56
CA PRO A 187 0.91 -12.72 25.31
C PRO A 187 0.92 -11.69 24.18
N GLU A 188 0.67 -10.42 24.50
CA GLU A 188 0.65 -9.30 23.54
C GLU A 188 2.00 -9.08 22.89
N THR A 189 3.08 -9.23 23.66
CA THR A 189 4.46 -9.11 23.16
C THR A 189 4.76 -10.21 22.16
N ILE A 190 4.37 -11.45 22.49
CA ILE A 190 4.53 -12.60 21.60
C ILE A 190 3.71 -12.44 20.31
N ILE A 191 2.45 -12.00 20.40
CA ILE A 191 1.61 -11.75 19.21
C ILE A 191 2.28 -10.71 18.30
N SER A 192 2.78 -9.62 18.89
CA SER A 192 3.47 -8.56 18.15
C SER A 192 4.76 -9.05 17.50
N MET A 193 5.54 -9.88 18.20
CA MET A 193 6.75 -10.51 17.64
C MET A 193 6.44 -11.47 16.50
N ILE A 194 5.43 -12.33 16.65
CA ILE A 194 5.00 -13.25 15.59
C ILE A 194 4.52 -12.46 14.36
N GLY A 195 3.73 -11.40 14.57
CA GLY A 195 3.32 -10.50 13.50
C GLY A 195 4.53 -9.84 12.80
N TYR A 196 5.52 -9.39 13.57
CA TYR A 196 6.77 -8.86 13.01
C TYR A 196 7.50 -9.90 12.14
N PHE A 197 7.68 -11.13 12.63
CA PHE A 197 8.34 -12.20 11.89
C PHE A 197 7.62 -12.50 10.58
N LYS A 198 6.30 -12.65 10.60
CA LYS A 198 5.50 -12.92 9.38
C LYS A 198 5.57 -11.80 8.36
N ASN A 199 5.51 -10.55 8.79
CA ASN A 199 5.62 -9.41 7.88
C ASN A 199 7.00 -9.35 7.20
N HIS A 200 8.03 -9.93 7.82
CA HIS A 200 9.37 -10.10 7.24
C HIS A 200 9.58 -11.46 6.56
N MET A 201 8.52 -12.26 6.38
CA MET A 201 8.58 -13.62 5.82
C MET A 201 9.52 -14.58 6.59
N ILE A 202 9.67 -14.37 7.90
CA ILE A 202 10.45 -15.23 8.79
C ILE A 202 9.52 -16.29 9.37
N LEU A 203 9.72 -17.54 8.99
CA LEU A 203 8.98 -18.69 9.52
C LEU A 203 9.66 -19.20 10.81
N PRO A 204 8.99 -20.06 11.61
CA PRO A 204 9.59 -20.58 12.84
C PRO A 204 10.95 -21.27 12.59
N ASN A 205 11.11 -21.96 11.46
CA ASN A 205 12.37 -22.63 11.11
C ASN A 205 13.50 -21.68 10.69
N ASP A 206 13.17 -20.43 10.34
CA ASP A 206 14.14 -19.41 9.94
C ASP A 206 14.68 -18.62 11.15
N LEU A 207 14.05 -18.77 12.31
CA LEU A 207 14.50 -18.10 13.54
C LEU A 207 15.88 -18.61 13.98
N PRO A 208 16.69 -17.74 14.63
CA PRO A 208 17.91 -18.16 15.28
C PRO A 208 17.70 -19.34 16.24
N ASN A 209 18.76 -20.07 16.54
CA ASN A 209 18.73 -21.21 17.47
C ASN A 209 20.02 -21.28 18.31
N LYS A 210 20.58 -20.12 18.65
CA LYS A 210 21.86 -20.00 19.36
C LYS A 210 21.68 -19.90 20.86
N THR A 211 20.62 -19.23 21.31
CA THR A 211 20.35 -18.98 22.73
C THR A 211 19.15 -19.80 23.22
N PRO A 212 19.00 -19.99 24.55
CA PRO A 212 17.77 -20.57 25.11
C PRO A 212 16.52 -19.76 24.74
N ILE A 213 16.62 -18.42 24.74
CA ILE A 213 15.53 -17.52 24.36
C ILE A 213 15.13 -17.75 22.89
N ASP A 214 16.10 -17.94 21.99
CA ASP A 214 15.81 -18.22 20.59
C ASP A 214 14.94 -19.48 20.44
N LYS A 215 15.27 -20.53 21.21
CA LYS A 215 14.51 -21.79 21.23
C LYS A 215 13.11 -21.57 21.77
N GLU A 216 12.97 -20.86 22.88
CA GLU A 216 11.67 -20.55 23.48
C GLU A 216 10.75 -19.81 22.50
N ILE A 217 11.25 -18.74 21.86
CA ILE A 217 10.47 -17.96 20.88
C ILE A 217 10.09 -18.81 19.67
N ARG A 218 11.01 -19.64 19.16
CA ARG A 218 10.73 -20.56 18.07
C ARG A 218 9.66 -21.59 18.45
N ASP A 219 9.74 -22.15 19.64
CA ASP A 219 8.82 -23.19 20.10
C ASP A 219 7.41 -22.58 20.32
N ILE A 220 7.33 -21.38 20.93
CA ILE A 220 6.09 -20.61 21.06
C ILE A 220 5.47 -20.34 19.69
N TYR A 221 6.26 -19.83 18.73
CA TYR A 221 5.76 -19.53 17.39
C TYR A 221 5.32 -20.80 16.65
N SER A 222 6.09 -21.88 16.74
CA SER A 222 5.75 -23.18 16.13
C SER A 222 4.45 -23.76 16.69
N MET A 223 4.26 -23.72 18.01
CA MET A 223 3.03 -24.17 18.65
C MET A 223 1.83 -23.31 18.26
N TYR A 224 2.02 -22.01 18.07
CA TYR A 224 0.95 -21.12 17.60
C TYR A 224 0.48 -21.47 16.19
N GLU A 225 1.42 -21.70 15.26
CA GLU A 225 1.09 -22.12 13.89
C GLU A 225 0.44 -23.51 13.85
N GLN A 226 0.94 -24.45 14.67
CA GLN A 226 0.33 -25.78 14.80
C GLN A 226 -1.09 -25.72 15.36
N PHE A 227 -1.33 -24.88 16.38
CA PHE A 227 -2.66 -24.66 16.94
C PHE A 227 -3.62 -24.15 15.87
N LYS A 228 -3.26 -23.09 15.13
CA LYS A 228 -4.11 -22.54 14.07
C LYS A 228 -4.40 -23.55 12.97
N LYS A 229 -3.39 -24.31 12.53
CA LYS A 229 -3.56 -25.37 11.52
C LYS A 229 -4.55 -26.44 11.98
N LYS A 230 -4.45 -26.89 13.23
CA LYS A 230 -5.37 -27.89 13.81
C LYS A 230 -6.81 -27.39 13.87
N GLU A 231 -7.00 -26.11 14.18
CA GLU A 231 -8.31 -25.48 14.31
C GLU A 231 -8.85 -24.91 12.98
N HIS A 232 -8.17 -25.14 11.85
CA HIS A 232 -8.49 -24.56 10.53
C HIS A 232 -8.63 -23.02 10.56
N LEU A 233 -7.69 -22.36 11.26
CA LEU A 233 -7.61 -20.92 11.43
C LEU A 233 -6.43 -20.33 10.65
N ILE A 234 -6.61 -19.08 10.22
CA ILE A 234 -5.52 -18.21 9.74
C ILE A 234 -5.70 -16.82 10.37
N ASP A 235 -4.63 -16.10 10.67
CA ASP A 235 -4.67 -14.69 11.06
C ASP A 235 -4.49 -13.76 9.84
N PHE A 236 -4.42 -12.45 10.06
CA PHE A 236 -4.26 -11.49 8.96
C PHE A 236 -2.86 -11.56 8.32
N ASP A 237 -1.82 -11.77 9.11
CA ASP A 237 -0.45 -11.84 8.62
C ASP A 237 -0.25 -13.11 7.75
N ASP A 238 -0.92 -14.22 8.09
CA ASP A 238 -0.94 -15.44 7.27
C ASP A 238 -1.44 -15.19 5.85
N ILE A 239 -2.38 -14.26 5.65
CA ILE A 239 -2.91 -13.97 4.31
C ILE A 239 -1.77 -13.52 3.39
N LEU A 240 -0.80 -12.76 3.91
CA LEU A 240 0.36 -12.31 3.16
C LEU A 240 1.34 -13.46 2.90
N VAL A 241 1.66 -14.23 3.94
CA VAL A 241 2.61 -15.36 3.87
C VAL A 241 2.09 -16.44 2.92
N ILE A 242 0.85 -16.88 3.09
CA ILE A 242 0.23 -17.91 2.23
C ILE A 242 0.12 -17.41 0.79
N MET A 243 -0.24 -16.14 0.57
CA MET A 243 -0.29 -15.61 -0.80
C MET A 243 1.10 -15.59 -1.45
N TYR A 244 2.14 -15.24 -0.70
CA TYR A 244 3.52 -15.30 -1.19
C TYR A 244 3.93 -16.74 -1.54
N GLU A 245 3.71 -17.70 -0.63
CA GLU A 245 4.01 -19.11 -0.86
C GLU A 245 3.24 -19.64 -2.08
N LEU A 246 1.96 -19.32 -2.18
CA LEU A 246 1.11 -19.77 -3.29
C LEU A 246 1.58 -19.19 -4.63
N LEU A 247 1.98 -17.92 -4.69
CA LEU A 247 2.49 -17.31 -5.91
C LEU A 247 3.88 -17.82 -6.31
N THR A 248 4.71 -18.20 -5.34
CA THR A 248 6.07 -18.71 -5.61
C THR A 248 6.06 -20.18 -6.01
N THR A 249 5.12 -20.98 -5.49
CA THR A 249 4.99 -22.40 -5.79
C THR A 249 4.06 -22.69 -6.99
N ASN A 250 3.02 -21.89 -7.21
CA ASN A 250 2.06 -22.08 -8.30
C ASN A 250 2.31 -21.11 -9.46
N MET A 251 3.23 -21.48 -10.35
CA MET A 251 3.60 -20.68 -11.52
C MET A 251 2.43 -20.39 -12.47
N LYS A 252 1.46 -21.30 -12.57
CA LYS A 252 0.26 -21.11 -13.38
C LYS A 252 -0.61 -19.97 -12.82
N LEU A 253 -0.89 -19.99 -11.51
CA LEU A 253 -1.66 -18.93 -10.86
C LEU A 253 -0.93 -17.59 -10.94
N LYS A 254 0.39 -17.58 -10.69
CA LYS A 254 1.21 -16.38 -10.84
C LYS A 254 1.08 -15.77 -12.23
N SER A 255 1.24 -16.59 -13.28
CA SER A 255 1.09 -16.15 -14.68
C SER A 255 -0.32 -15.63 -14.97
N LEU A 256 -1.37 -16.30 -14.49
CA LEU A 256 -2.75 -15.84 -14.64
C LEU A 256 -2.96 -14.46 -14.01
N ILE A 257 -2.43 -14.24 -12.80
CA ILE A 257 -2.54 -12.95 -12.11
C ILE A 257 -1.73 -11.86 -12.83
N GLN A 258 -0.49 -12.14 -13.24
CA GLN A 258 0.35 -11.20 -14.00
C GLN A 258 -0.20 -10.90 -15.41
N ASN A 259 -0.94 -11.83 -15.99
CA ASN A 259 -1.61 -11.63 -17.27
C ASN A 259 -2.88 -10.79 -17.13
N LYS A 260 -3.59 -10.92 -16.02
CA LYS A 260 -4.75 -10.10 -15.72
C LYS A 260 -4.33 -8.70 -15.26
N ILE A 261 -3.56 -8.61 -14.17
CA ILE A 261 -3.17 -7.34 -13.56
C ILE A 261 -1.90 -6.83 -14.23
N LYS A 262 -2.07 -5.82 -15.09
CA LYS A 262 -0.99 -5.16 -15.83
C LYS A 262 -0.47 -3.91 -15.13
N TYR A 263 -1.34 -3.24 -14.38
CA TYR A 263 -1.01 -1.99 -13.71
C TYR A 263 -1.35 -2.10 -12.23
N VAL A 264 -0.37 -1.76 -11.40
CA VAL A 264 -0.52 -1.76 -9.94
C VAL A 264 -0.26 -0.35 -9.43
N LEU A 265 -1.29 0.25 -8.86
CA LEU A 265 -1.25 1.55 -8.21
C LEU A 265 -1.39 1.34 -6.72
N ILE A 266 -0.51 1.97 -5.95
CA ILE A 266 -0.52 1.86 -4.50
C ILE A 266 -0.58 3.27 -3.92
N ASP A 267 -1.58 3.49 -3.07
CA ASP A 267 -1.65 4.66 -2.21
C ASP A 267 -0.93 4.42 -0.87
N GLU A 268 -0.37 5.49 -0.29
CA GLU A 268 0.33 5.47 1.01
C GLU A 268 1.44 4.41 1.13
N PHE A 269 2.30 4.31 0.11
CA PHE A 269 3.39 3.32 0.05
C PHE A 269 4.30 3.32 1.28
N GLN A 270 4.50 4.47 1.93
CA GLN A 270 5.39 4.63 3.07
C GLN A 270 4.91 3.97 4.38
N VAL A 271 3.65 3.56 4.46
CA VAL A 271 3.07 2.95 5.69
C VAL A 271 3.20 1.41 5.65
N ARG A 272 3.88 0.86 4.65
CA ARG A 272 3.98 -0.60 4.50
C ARG A 272 5.13 -1.20 5.31
N PRO A 273 4.86 -2.30 6.05
CA PRO A 273 5.91 -3.20 6.50
C PRO A 273 6.54 -3.95 5.32
#